data_AF-A0A171A5C9-F1
#
_entry.id   AF-A0A171A5C9-F1
#
_cell.length_a   1.000
_cell.length_b   1.000
_cell.length_c   1.000
_cell.angle_alpha   90.00
_cell.angle_beta   90.00
_cell.angle_gamma   90.00
#
_symmetry.space_group_name_H-M   'P 1'
#
loop_
_entity.id
_entity.type
_entity.pdbx_description
1 polymer ?
#
loop_
_entity_poly.entity_id
_entity_poly.type
_entity_poly.pdbx_seq_one_letter_code
_entity_poly.pdbx_strand_id
1 'polypeptide(L)'
;IVPIIGKLDQRTQNGLLSCWWPGRCQKLSWGDITFYLDGAHTSLSADICARWFDSTAPRDEKRFLLFNCTGGRDPHLILQHLTKCNFNLAVFTTNYTTSNGSPCDIVAVGSKKSDLLNSVNSIKCLATLLQTKEDADNCECKVADSVTQALRNVYEKV
;
A
#
# COMPACT_ATOMS: atom_id res chain seq x y z
N ILE A 1 16.86 17.35 4.69
CA ILE A 1 16.82 16.84 6.09
C ILE A 1 17.84 17.66 6.86
N VAL A 2 17.41 18.44 7.85
CA VAL A 2 18.35 19.20 8.70
C VAL A 2 18.89 18.23 9.75
N PRO A 3 20.21 18.03 9.86
CA PRO A 3 20.76 17.15 10.89
C PRO A 3 20.50 17.76 12.26
N ILE A 4 20.07 16.93 13.20
CA ILE A 4 20.00 17.31 14.61
C ILE A 4 21.44 17.34 15.11
N ILE A 5 21.99 18.53 15.29
CA ILE A 5 23.34 18.74 15.83
C ILE A 5 23.19 18.94 17.34
N GLY A 6 23.67 17.97 18.13
CA GLY A 6 23.70 18.04 19.59
C GLY A 6 22.76 17.06 20.30
N LYS A 7 22.82 17.04 21.64
CA LYS A 7 22.01 16.16 22.49
C LYS A 7 20.58 16.69 22.55
N LEU A 8 19.61 15.88 22.15
CA LEU A 8 18.19 16.18 22.31
C LEU A 8 17.84 16.30 23.78
N ASP A 9 17.00 17.27 24.16
CA ASP A 9 16.50 17.34 25.52
C ASP A 9 15.52 16.19 25.82
N GLN A 10 15.30 15.92 27.10
CA GLN A 10 14.48 14.78 27.53
C GLN A 10 13.04 14.86 27.02
N ARG A 11 12.46 16.07 26.88
CA ARG A 11 11.09 16.22 26.40
C ARG A 11 11.01 15.87 24.92
N THR A 12 11.96 16.33 24.10
CA THR A 12 12.03 15.96 22.69
C THR A 12 12.28 14.46 22.52
N GLN A 13 13.19 13.86 23.28
CA GLN A 13 13.42 12.42 23.25
C GLN A 13 12.15 11.65 23.60
N ASN A 14 11.47 12.04 24.68
CA ASN A 14 10.23 11.39 25.09
C ASN A 14 9.17 11.51 24.00
N GLY A 15 9.01 12.69 23.39
CA GLY A 15 8.05 12.90 22.31
C GLY A 15 8.35 12.08 21.06
N LEU A 16 9.63 11.88 20.71
CA LEU A 16 10.02 11.03 19.59
C LEU A 16 9.78 9.54 19.90
N LEU A 17 10.13 9.09 21.10
CA LEU A 17 9.98 7.69 21.53
C LEU A 17 8.52 7.28 21.76
N SER A 18 7.69 8.20 22.27
CA SER A 18 6.27 7.95 22.49
C SER A 18 5.38 8.30 21.29
N CYS A 19 5.98 8.81 20.20
CA CYS A 19 5.24 9.15 19.00
C CYS A 19 4.57 7.90 18.43
N TRP A 20 3.24 7.93 18.35
CA TRP A 20 2.45 6.91 17.70
C TRP A 20 1.66 7.57 16.58
N TRP A 21 1.92 7.13 15.34
CA TRP A 21 1.28 7.66 14.15
C TRP A 21 0.57 6.55 13.37
N PRO A 22 -0.69 6.24 13.71
CA PRO A 22 -1.48 5.25 12.98
C PRO A 22 -1.51 5.55 11.48
N GLY A 23 -1.29 4.52 10.65
CA GLY A 23 -1.31 4.63 9.19
C GLY A 23 -0.10 5.31 8.55
N ARG A 24 1.00 5.53 9.28
CA ARG A 24 2.28 6.00 8.73
C ARG A 24 3.41 5.05 9.08
N CYS A 25 3.94 4.36 8.08
CA CYS A 25 4.98 3.35 8.25
C CYS A 25 4.70 2.40 9.42
N GLN A 26 3.43 2.02 9.60
CA GLN A 26 2.95 1.27 10.76
C GLN A 26 3.06 -0.22 10.49
N LYS A 27 3.75 -0.94 11.37
CA LYS A 27 3.85 -2.40 11.34
C LYS A 27 2.90 -3.01 12.36
N LEU A 28 2.09 -4.00 11.95
CA LEU A 28 1.22 -4.77 12.84
C LEU A 28 1.38 -6.26 12.53
N SER A 29 1.44 -7.10 13.56
CA SER A 29 1.44 -8.55 13.41
C SER A 29 0.07 -9.10 13.79
N TRP A 30 -0.46 -10.01 12.97
CA TRP A 30 -1.74 -10.66 13.17
C TRP A 30 -1.67 -12.10 12.67
N GLY A 31 -1.54 -13.05 13.59
CA GLY A 31 -1.25 -14.44 13.24
C GLY A 31 0.03 -14.51 12.40
N ASP A 32 -0.05 -15.22 11.27
CA ASP A 32 1.07 -15.42 10.34
C ASP A 32 1.26 -14.25 9.36
N ILE A 33 0.40 -13.22 9.42
CA ILE A 33 0.48 -12.05 8.54
C ILE A 33 1.09 -10.87 9.30
N THR A 34 2.08 -10.24 8.68
CA THR A 34 2.56 -8.93 9.11
C THR A 34 2.07 -7.86 8.14
N PHE A 35 1.26 -6.94 8.65
CA PHE A 35 0.76 -5.78 7.93
C PHE A 35 1.77 -4.63 7.98
N TYR A 36 1.95 -3.99 6.82
CA TYR A 36 2.74 -2.77 6.65
C TYR A 36 1.81 -1.70 6.09
N LEU A 37 1.35 -0.80 6.96
CA LEU A 37 0.29 0.17 6.66
C LEU A 37 0.89 1.56 6.43
N ASP A 38 0.61 2.14 5.26
CA ASP A 38 0.89 3.55 4.97
C ASP A 38 -0.21 4.18 4.12
N GLY A 39 -0.73 5.34 4.53
CA GLY A 39 -1.71 6.12 3.78
C GLY A 39 -1.12 6.98 2.66
N ALA A 40 -0.09 6.50 1.97
CA ALA A 40 0.57 7.21 0.88
C ALA A 40 -0.38 7.37 -0.32
N HIS A 41 -0.55 8.61 -0.80
CA HIS A 41 -1.51 8.93 -1.87
C HIS A 41 -0.97 9.98 -2.85
N THR A 42 0.35 10.24 -2.82
CA THR A 42 1.07 11.08 -3.78
C THR A 42 2.29 10.32 -4.29
N SER A 43 2.80 10.64 -5.48
CA SER A 43 4.00 9.97 -6.04
C SER A 43 5.18 10.00 -5.06
N LEU A 44 5.45 11.14 -4.41
CA LEU A 44 6.56 11.26 -3.47
C LEU A 44 6.36 10.41 -2.20
N SER A 45 5.15 10.42 -1.63
CA SER A 45 4.87 9.58 -0.46
C SER A 45 4.89 8.09 -0.79
N ALA A 46 4.50 7.72 -2.01
CA ALA A 46 4.56 6.35 -2.50
C ALA A 46 6.00 5.84 -2.66
N ASP A 47 6.92 6.67 -3.17
CA ASP A 47 8.34 6.34 -3.22
C ASP A 47 8.93 6.10 -1.82
N ILE A 48 8.61 6.97 -0.87
CA ILE A 48 9.06 6.81 0.52
C ILE A 48 8.48 5.52 1.13
N CYS A 49 7.18 5.26 0.93
CA CYS A 49 6.50 4.06 1.39
C CYS A 49 7.13 2.78 0.79
N ALA A 50 7.36 2.77 -0.52
CA ALA A 50 7.99 1.65 -1.21
C ALA A 50 9.40 1.36 -0.66
N ARG A 51 10.22 2.40 -0.46
CA ARG A 51 11.56 2.26 0.14
C ARG A 51 11.50 1.75 1.57
N TRP A 52 10.57 2.26 2.39
CA TRP A 52 10.38 1.80 3.76
C TRP A 52 9.92 0.33 3.82
N PHE A 53 8.94 -0.05 3.01
CA PHE A 53 8.47 -1.43 2.95
C PHE A 53 9.60 -2.36 2.51
N ASP A 54 10.31 -2.02 1.44
CA ASP A 54 11.35 -2.86 0.87
C ASP A 54 12.59 -2.99 1.78
N SER A 55 12.85 -2.00 2.65
CA SER A 55 13.91 -2.08 3.67
C SER A 55 13.49 -2.83 4.94
N THR A 56 12.20 -2.93 5.23
CA THR A 56 11.69 -3.41 6.52
C THR A 56 11.05 -4.80 6.44
N ALA A 57 10.42 -5.13 5.30
CA ALA A 57 9.77 -6.41 5.07
C ALA A 57 10.79 -7.46 4.60
N PRO A 58 10.71 -8.72 5.08
CA PRO A 58 11.53 -9.81 4.56
C PRO A 58 11.39 -9.95 3.04
N ARG A 59 12.48 -10.29 2.35
CA ARG A 59 12.52 -10.43 0.87
C ARG A 59 12.23 -11.85 0.40
N ASP A 60 12.45 -12.82 1.27
CA ASP A 60 12.29 -14.25 1.10
C ASP A 60 10.85 -14.74 1.39
N GLU A 61 10.01 -13.87 1.94
CA GLU A 61 8.60 -14.15 2.23
C GLU A 61 7.67 -13.69 1.11
N LYS A 62 6.45 -14.26 1.07
CA LYS A 62 5.41 -13.79 0.16
C LYS A 62 5.00 -12.35 0.50
N ARG A 63 4.98 -11.48 -0.50
CA ARG A 63 4.61 -10.06 -0.37
C ARG A 63 3.29 -9.80 -1.06
N PHE A 64 2.36 -9.19 -0.32
CA PHE A 64 1.03 -8.84 -0.81
C PHE A 64 0.82 -7.33 -0.81
N LEU A 65 0.24 -6.80 -1.88
CA LEU A 65 -0.16 -5.40 -1.97
C LEU A 65 -1.68 -5.29 -1.88
N LEU A 66 -2.18 -4.56 -0.88
CA LEU A 66 -3.55 -4.06 -0.86
C LEU A 66 -3.51 -2.58 -1.21
N PHE A 67 -4.15 -2.18 -2.31
CA PHE A 67 -4.08 -0.80 -2.80
C PHE A 67 -5.46 -0.23 -3.10
N ASN A 68 -5.64 1.05 -2.78
CA ASN A 68 -6.82 1.83 -3.14
C ASN A 68 -6.38 3.21 -3.65
N CYS A 69 -7.05 3.71 -4.68
CA CYS A 69 -6.86 5.05 -5.21
C CYS A 69 -8.22 5.70 -5.48
N THR A 70 -8.43 6.89 -4.93
CA THR A 70 -9.69 7.65 -5.01
C THR A 70 -9.43 9.10 -5.44
N GLY A 71 -10.48 9.85 -5.79
CA GLY A 71 -10.41 11.30 -5.93
C GLY A 71 -9.64 11.80 -7.16
N GLY A 72 -9.69 11.07 -8.28
CA GLY A 72 -9.14 11.53 -9.57
C GLY A 72 -7.61 11.55 -9.69
N ARG A 73 -6.90 10.93 -8.75
CA ARG A 73 -5.44 10.79 -8.81
C ARG A 73 -5.06 9.73 -9.84
N ASP A 74 -3.97 9.95 -10.56
CA ASP A 74 -3.42 8.95 -11.47
C ASP A 74 -2.75 7.82 -10.66
N PRO A 75 -3.32 6.59 -10.67
CA PRO A 75 -2.75 5.48 -9.94
C PRO A 75 -1.39 5.05 -10.49
N HIS A 76 -1.09 5.30 -11.77
CA HIS A 76 0.20 4.94 -12.38
C HIS A 76 1.37 5.64 -11.68
N LEU A 77 1.20 6.92 -11.33
CA LEU A 77 2.23 7.71 -10.66
C LEU A 77 2.62 7.18 -9.27
N ILE A 78 1.70 6.47 -8.62
CA ILE A 78 1.89 5.86 -7.30
C ILE A 78 2.43 4.43 -7.47
N LEU A 79 1.79 3.64 -8.33
CA LEU A 79 2.08 2.23 -8.55
C LEU A 79 3.47 1.98 -9.14
N GLN A 80 4.01 2.89 -9.95
CA GLN A 80 5.38 2.81 -10.48
C GLN A 80 6.46 2.68 -9.39
N HIS A 81 6.20 3.21 -8.19
CA HIS A 81 7.14 3.07 -7.08
C HIS A 81 6.96 1.75 -6.35
N LEU A 82 5.72 1.30 -6.18
CA LEU A 82 5.37 0.08 -5.45
C LEU A 82 5.73 -1.20 -6.22
N THR A 83 5.74 -1.18 -7.56
CA THR A 83 6.17 -2.35 -8.36
C THR A 83 7.60 -2.81 -8.08
N LYS A 84 8.44 -1.92 -7.54
CA LYS A 84 9.83 -2.24 -7.14
C LYS A 84 9.92 -3.16 -5.92
N CYS A 85 8.79 -3.43 -5.25
CA CYS A 85 8.76 -4.22 -4.00
C CYS A 85 8.51 -5.72 -4.22
N ASN A 86 8.41 -6.19 -5.47
CA ASN A 86 8.28 -7.61 -5.83
C ASN A 86 7.10 -8.32 -5.13
N PHE A 87 5.89 -7.79 -5.30
CA PHE A 87 4.67 -8.42 -4.77
C PHE A 87 4.31 -9.69 -5.56
N ASN A 88 3.80 -10.71 -4.86
CA ASN A 88 3.26 -11.94 -5.45
C ASN A 88 1.78 -11.81 -5.81
N LEU A 89 1.04 -11.00 -5.06
CA LEU A 89 -0.36 -10.68 -5.34
C LEU A 89 -0.65 -9.21 -5.00
N ALA A 90 -1.29 -8.52 -5.93
CA ALA A 90 -1.84 -7.19 -5.75
C ALA A 90 -3.38 -7.25 -5.80
N VAL A 91 -4.02 -6.80 -4.72
CA VAL A 91 -5.48 -6.68 -4.63
C VAL A 91 -5.87 -5.21 -4.56
N PHE A 92 -6.62 -4.78 -5.56
CA PHE A 92 -7.15 -3.43 -5.64
C PHE A 92 -8.52 -3.38 -5.00
N THR A 93 -8.71 -2.48 -4.06
CA THR A 93 -9.91 -2.42 -3.26
C THR A 93 -10.45 -0.99 -3.14
N THR A 94 -11.70 -0.89 -2.70
CA THR A 94 -12.36 0.38 -2.41
C THR A 94 -12.09 0.83 -0.98
N ASN A 95 -12.65 1.99 -0.62
CA ASN A 95 -12.72 2.49 0.75
C ASN A 95 -13.95 1.99 1.54
N TYR A 96 -14.66 0.99 1.02
CA TYR A 96 -15.72 0.32 1.75
C TYR A 96 -15.11 -0.80 2.60
N THR A 97 -15.36 -0.79 3.91
CA THR A 97 -14.89 -1.85 4.80
C THR A 97 -15.52 -3.19 4.43
N THR A 98 -16.82 -3.19 4.14
CA THR A 98 -17.61 -4.35 3.72
C THR A 98 -18.39 -4.03 2.45
N SER A 99 -18.71 -5.04 1.64
CA SER A 99 -19.41 -4.87 0.35
C SER A 99 -20.79 -4.21 0.48
N ASN A 100 -21.41 -4.28 1.67
CA ASN A 100 -22.71 -3.69 1.99
C ASN A 100 -22.61 -2.53 3.00
N GLY A 101 -21.40 -2.05 3.30
CA GLY A 101 -21.15 -1.02 4.31
C GLY A 101 -21.27 0.40 3.76
N SER A 102 -21.27 1.38 4.67
CA SER A 102 -21.07 2.78 4.33
C SER A 102 -19.56 3.07 4.20
N PRO A 103 -19.13 4.02 3.35
CA PRO A 103 -17.73 4.45 3.31
C PRO A 103 -17.28 4.98 4.68
N CYS A 104 -16.04 4.69 5.08
CA CYS A 104 -15.52 5.14 6.38
C CYS A 104 -15.11 6.63 6.40
N ASP A 105 -15.14 7.31 5.24
CA ASP A 105 -14.75 8.73 5.10
C ASP A 105 -15.91 9.60 4.58
N ILE A 106 -15.99 10.86 5.04
CA ILE A 106 -16.96 11.87 4.55
C ILE A 106 -16.70 12.25 3.08
N VAL A 107 -15.47 12.05 2.58
CA VAL A 107 -15.04 12.41 1.20
C VAL A 107 -15.28 11.26 0.20
N ALA A 108 -15.75 10.10 0.69
CA ALA A 108 -15.81 8.85 -0.04
C ALA A 108 -17.16 8.57 -0.72
N VAL A 109 -17.81 9.59 -1.28
CA VAL A 109 -18.95 9.34 -2.18
C VAL A 109 -18.41 8.74 -3.49
N GLY A 110 -18.24 7.42 -3.49
CA GLY A 110 -18.02 6.58 -4.66
C GLY A 110 -16.56 6.46 -5.09
N SER A 111 -15.82 5.50 -4.54
CA SER A 111 -14.79 4.83 -5.33
C SER A 111 -15.50 4.08 -6.45
N LYS A 112 -15.59 4.67 -7.64
CA LYS A 112 -16.31 4.04 -8.76
C LYS A 112 -15.50 2.80 -9.18
N LYS A 113 -16.19 1.72 -9.59
CA LYS A 113 -15.56 0.51 -10.16
C LYS A 113 -14.56 0.83 -11.29
N SER A 114 -14.75 1.96 -11.98
CA SER A 114 -13.81 2.51 -12.96
C SER A 114 -12.43 2.80 -12.39
N ASP A 115 -12.33 3.33 -11.18
CA ASP A 115 -11.06 3.76 -10.58
C ASP A 115 -10.22 2.54 -10.14
N LEU A 116 -10.90 1.50 -9.65
CA LEU A 116 -10.31 0.19 -9.39
C LEU A 116 -9.80 -0.45 -10.68
N LEU A 117 -10.65 -0.46 -11.73
CA LEU A 117 -10.30 -1.04 -13.02
C LEU A 117 -9.14 -0.29 -13.67
N ASN A 118 -9.13 1.04 -13.58
CA ASN A 118 -8.01 1.88 -14.00
C ASN A 118 -6.74 1.50 -13.25
N SER A 119 -6.80 1.34 -11.93
CA SER A 119 -5.63 0.93 -11.13
C SER A 119 -5.08 -0.45 -11.54
N VAL A 120 -5.97 -1.42 -11.81
CA VAL A 120 -5.58 -2.76 -12.29
C VAL A 120 -4.96 -2.68 -13.68
N ASN A 121 -5.59 -1.94 -14.59
CA ASN A 121 -5.06 -1.72 -15.93
C ASN A 121 -3.71 -1.00 -15.87
N SER A 122 -3.53 -0.06 -14.94
CA SER A 122 -2.25 0.63 -14.71
C SER A 122 -1.16 -0.31 -14.23
N ILE A 123 -1.41 -1.24 -13.30
CA ILE A 123 -0.41 -2.26 -12.94
C ILE A 123 -0.13 -3.19 -14.12
N LYS A 124 -1.16 -3.70 -14.81
CA LYS A 124 -0.95 -4.59 -15.96
C LYS A 124 -0.12 -3.90 -17.04
N CYS A 125 -0.47 -2.67 -17.39
CA CYS A 125 0.26 -1.84 -18.34
C CYS A 125 1.70 -1.58 -17.87
N LEU A 126 1.90 -1.24 -16.59
CA LEU A 126 3.23 -1.03 -16.03
C LEU A 126 4.05 -2.33 -15.99
N ALA A 127 3.46 -3.47 -15.66
CA ALA A 127 4.10 -4.77 -15.73
C ALA A 127 4.51 -5.08 -17.17
N THR A 128 3.64 -4.81 -18.15
CA THR A 128 3.94 -4.92 -19.59
C THR A 128 5.04 -3.97 -20.04
N LEU A 129 5.07 -2.72 -19.57
CA LEU A 129 6.15 -1.76 -19.87
C LEU A 129 7.48 -2.14 -19.20
N LEU A 130 7.41 -2.82 -18.05
CA LEU A 130 8.55 -3.36 -17.32
C LEU A 130 8.99 -4.76 -17.82
N GLN A 131 8.35 -5.34 -18.85
CA GLN A 131 8.73 -6.62 -19.50
C GLN A 131 10.12 -6.62 -20.18
N THR A 132 10.96 -5.62 -19.91
CA THR A 132 12.41 -5.74 -20.11
C THR A 132 13.11 -6.43 -18.94
N LYS A 133 12.38 -6.87 -17.90
CA LYS A 133 12.88 -7.74 -16.83
C LYS A 133 12.03 -9.02 -16.71
N GLU A 134 12.70 -10.16 -16.77
CA GLU A 134 12.17 -11.53 -16.60
C GLU A 134 11.36 -11.79 -15.31
N ASP A 135 11.31 -10.84 -14.36
CA ASP A 135 10.64 -10.99 -13.06
C ASP A 135 9.16 -10.55 -13.05
N ALA A 136 8.66 -9.91 -14.13
CA ALA A 136 7.31 -9.33 -14.16
C ALA A 136 6.16 -10.36 -14.27
N ASP A 137 6.47 -11.63 -14.50
CA ASP A 137 5.46 -12.68 -14.77
C ASP A 137 4.79 -13.27 -13.51
N ASN A 138 5.20 -12.90 -12.29
CA ASN A 138 4.78 -13.63 -11.08
C ASN A 138 3.84 -12.88 -10.11
N CYS A 139 3.36 -11.68 -10.47
CA CYS A 139 2.43 -10.92 -9.63
C CYS A 139 0.97 -11.08 -10.10
N GLU A 140 0.17 -11.85 -9.35
CA GLU A 140 -1.27 -11.98 -9.59
C GLU A 140 -1.99 -10.66 -9.26
N CYS A 141 -2.96 -10.23 -10.08
CA CYS A 141 -3.74 -9.01 -9.84
C CYS A 141 -5.23 -9.29 -9.71
N LYS A 142 -5.87 -8.87 -8.60
CA LYS A 142 -7.31 -9.03 -8.34
C LYS A 142 -8.00 -7.70 -8.00
N VAL A 143 -9.29 -7.59 -8.31
CA VAL A 143 -10.16 -6.49 -7.82
C VAL A 143 -11.06 -7.02 -6.73
N ALA A 144 -11.21 -6.25 -5.66
CA ALA A 144 -12.16 -6.46 -4.59
C ALA A 144 -13.07 -5.24 -4.45
N ASP A 145 -14.33 -5.48 -4.11
CA ASP A 145 -15.33 -4.43 -3.88
C ASP A 145 -15.22 -3.77 -2.50
N SER A 146 -14.45 -4.38 -1.59
CA SER A 146 -14.32 -3.98 -0.20
C SER A 146 -12.99 -4.44 0.41
N VAL A 147 -12.57 -3.79 1.50
CA VAL A 147 -11.36 -4.15 2.23
C VAL A 147 -11.47 -5.58 2.79
N THR A 148 -12.65 -5.97 3.27
CA THR A 148 -12.87 -7.34 3.77
C THR A 148 -12.67 -8.39 2.67
N GLN A 149 -13.23 -8.19 1.48
CA GLN A 149 -13.03 -9.11 0.37
C GLN A 149 -11.55 -9.13 -0.07
N ALA A 150 -10.89 -7.98 -0.05
CA ALA A 150 -9.48 -7.88 -0.41
C ALA A 150 -8.60 -8.67 0.57
N LEU A 151 -8.88 -8.58 1.87
CA LEU A 151 -8.20 -9.38 2.89
C LEU A 151 -8.46 -10.87 2.70
N ARG A 152 -9.70 -11.30 2.39
CA ARG A 152 -9.98 -12.72 2.09
C ARG A 152 -9.12 -13.25 0.94
N ASN A 153 -8.97 -12.48 -0.14
CA ASN A 153 -8.10 -12.86 -1.27
C ASN A 153 -6.64 -13.06 -0.85
N VAL A 154 -6.15 -12.32 0.14
CA VAL A 154 -4.80 -12.49 0.69
C VAL A 154 -4.75 -13.73 1.59
N TYR A 155 -5.71 -13.91 2.49
CA TYR A 155 -5.78 -15.08 3.37
C TYR A 155 -5.88 -16.41 2.62
N GLU A 156 -6.46 -16.45 1.41
CA GLU A 156 -6.47 -17.64 0.56
C GLU A 156 -5.07 -18.02 0.01
N LYS A 157 -4.06 -17.15 0.14
CA LYS A 157 -2.70 -17.33 -0.41
C LYS A 157 -1.62 -17.51 0.65
N VAL A 158 -1.95 -17.25 1.91
CA VAL A 158 -1.10 -17.48 3.08
C VAL A 158 -1.22 -18.94 3.45
#